data_AF-A0A927UQM9-F1
#
_entry.id   AF-A0A927UQM9-F1
#
_cell.length_a   1.000
_cell.length_b   1.000
_cell.length_c   1.000
_cell.angle_alpha   90.00
_cell.angle_beta   90.00
_cell.angle_gamma   90.00
#
_symmetry.space_group_name_H-M   'P 1'
#
loop_
_entity.id
_entity.type
_entity.pdbx_description
1 polymer ?
#
loop_
_entity_poly.entity_id
_entity_poly.type
_entity_poly.pdbx_seq_one_letter_code
_entity_poly.pdbx_strand_id
1 'polypeptide(L)'
;MKFARIDIESVGFVKREDKSLVNFGDPLQNIMIKDLYKKMGINDSEIYVLNNYELTTYDGEYLILPINHVYNKNLNRYISPKIIPVFIGLNRDVFAITEEEIKYLQRHSPVGCRDEVTFNYMRDRGVKCYLNGCLTITLDKRNKEPQEEKVFVIDAPEFIDKVMPNDIKAKAVYMQNACFGTYYEITKGSTLEEITRKRYNQLKEEATLVITSRLHIASPCIAMGIPVILARDEVDYRYSWIDKYIPIYTEKDINMINWKPIAIKEIDYIKDKIYVNAVNQIKEKWNEYQQICQISDYYECRKKTQYTILNYSQKVIEFIKKKWNEDSTWEYAIWGENDASERIYSFLTKNYPNARYVAFYDSYKKMSYHGIMSQHPSEVDPDSEVFIFVAGYTATKAAKELFDSIGLQEDRYFLFDVENRIR
;
A
#
# COMPACT_ATOMS: atom_id res chain seq x y z
N MET A 1 -13.13 -10.98 8.73
CA MET A 1 -12.14 -9.90 8.88
C MET A 1 -11.45 -9.99 10.25
N LYS A 2 -10.14 -9.76 10.30
CA LYS A 2 -9.33 -9.75 11.54
C LYS A 2 -8.35 -8.58 11.57
N PHE A 3 -7.87 -8.24 12.77
CA PHE A 3 -6.66 -7.43 12.89
C PHE A 3 -5.47 -8.27 12.43
N ALA A 4 -4.41 -7.62 11.96
CA ALA A 4 -3.20 -8.32 11.56
C ALA A 4 -1.94 -7.59 12.04
N ARG A 5 -0.86 -8.34 12.19
CA ARG A 5 0.51 -7.82 12.35
C ARG A 5 1.48 -8.74 11.63
N ILE A 6 2.65 -8.21 11.27
CA ILE A 6 3.73 -9.04 10.75
C ILE A 6 4.29 -9.94 11.86
N ASP A 7 4.63 -11.17 11.49
CA ASP A 7 5.35 -12.10 12.34
C ASP A 7 6.77 -11.58 12.61
N ILE A 8 7.04 -11.26 13.87
CA ILE A 8 8.33 -10.79 14.36
C ILE A 8 9.41 -11.84 14.09
N GLU A 9 9.05 -13.12 14.15
CA GLU A 9 9.98 -14.24 13.97
C GLU A 9 10.38 -14.48 12.51
N SER A 10 9.67 -13.84 11.57
CA SER A 10 9.98 -13.87 10.12
C SER A 10 10.85 -12.71 9.66
N VAL A 11 11.09 -11.71 10.52
CA VAL A 11 11.81 -10.49 10.15
C VAL A 11 13.28 -10.81 9.85
N GLY A 12 13.67 -10.60 8.59
CA GLY A 12 15.03 -10.85 8.11
C GLY A 12 15.29 -12.28 7.65
N PHE A 13 14.34 -13.22 7.78
CA PHE A 13 14.56 -14.64 7.44
C PHE A 13 13.51 -15.17 6.49
N VAL A 14 13.89 -15.61 5.29
CA VAL A 14 13.00 -16.37 4.38
C VAL A 14 12.93 -17.82 4.84
N LYS A 15 14.09 -18.40 5.12
CA LYS A 15 14.28 -19.70 5.74
C LYS A 15 15.12 -19.50 7.00
N ARG A 16 14.83 -20.25 8.06
CA ARG A 16 15.50 -20.08 9.37
C ARG A 16 16.94 -20.58 9.34
N GLU A 17 17.25 -21.46 8.39
CA GLU A 17 18.55 -22.07 8.17
C GLU A 17 19.51 -21.16 7.38
N ASP A 18 18.96 -20.17 6.67
CA ASP A 18 19.78 -19.24 5.87
C ASP A 18 20.37 -18.15 6.78
N LYS A 19 21.64 -17.80 6.53
CA LYS A 19 22.28 -16.69 7.24
C LYS A 19 21.75 -15.36 6.74
N SER A 20 21.39 -14.49 7.67
CA SER A 20 20.91 -13.14 7.38
C SER A 20 21.48 -12.13 8.37
N LEU A 21 21.49 -10.86 7.95
CA LEU A 21 21.81 -9.73 8.81
C LEU A 21 20.51 -9.20 9.41
N VAL A 22 20.28 -9.45 10.69
CA VAL A 22 19.10 -8.97 11.41
C VAL A 22 19.45 -7.69 12.15
N ASN A 23 18.74 -6.60 11.83
CA ASN A 23 18.79 -5.35 12.59
C ASN A 23 17.68 -5.35 13.65
N PHE A 24 18.02 -5.25 14.93
CA PHE A 24 17.03 -5.31 16.03
C PHE A 24 16.04 -4.12 16.03
N GLY A 25 16.26 -3.09 15.21
CA GLY A 25 15.26 -2.05 14.94
C GLY A 25 14.06 -2.54 14.14
N ASP A 26 14.20 -3.58 13.30
CA ASP A 26 13.11 -4.09 12.45
C ASP A 26 12.11 -4.95 13.23
N PRO A 27 12.56 -5.92 14.08
CA PRO A 27 11.69 -6.56 15.06
C PRO A 27 11.05 -5.57 16.02
N LEU A 28 11.78 -4.55 16.50
CA LEU A 28 11.23 -3.56 17.43
C LEU A 28 10.01 -2.82 16.83
N GLN A 29 10.07 -2.42 15.56
CA GLN A 29 8.94 -1.75 14.90
C GLN A 29 7.65 -2.61 14.93
N ASN A 30 7.78 -3.93 14.79
CA ASN A 30 6.64 -4.87 14.83
C ASN A 30 6.20 -5.19 16.26
N ILE A 31 7.14 -5.23 17.20
CA ILE A 31 6.86 -5.30 18.64
C ILE A 31 5.99 -4.12 19.07
N MET A 32 6.26 -2.91 18.58
CA MET A 32 5.45 -1.73 18.91
C MET A 32 3.99 -1.89 18.45
N ILE A 33 3.73 -2.54 17.31
CA ILE A 33 2.36 -2.83 16.86
C ILE A 33 1.69 -3.87 17.77
N LYS A 34 2.42 -4.91 18.18
CA LYS A 34 1.92 -5.90 19.15
C LYS A 34 1.56 -5.24 20.49
N ASP A 35 2.40 -4.34 21.00
CA ASP A 35 2.17 -3.65 22.26
C ASP A 35 1.02 -2.62 22.14
N LEU A 36 0.86 -1.98 20.97
CA LEU A 36 -0.29 -1.14 20.65
C LEU A 36 -1.60 -1.93 20.74
N TYR A 37 -1.68 -3.12 20.13
CA TYR A 37 -2.88 -3.97 20.22
C TYR A 37 -3.20 -4.42 21.64
N LYS A 38 -2.19 -4.77 22.45
CA LYS A 38 -2.38 -5.07 23.87
C LYS A 38 -2.97 -3.88 24.62
N LYS A 39 -2.45 -2.67 24.40
CA LYS A 39 -2.99 -1.44 25.02
C LYS A 39 -4.40 -1.09 24.51
N MET A 40 -4.74 -1.49 23.29
CA MET A 40 -6.10 -1.37 22.73
C MET A 40 -7.09 -2.40 23.30
N GLY A 41 -6.60 -3.45 23.99
CA GLY A 41 -7.43 -4.54 24.50
C GLY A 41 -7.89 -5.54 23.44
N ILE A 42 -7.19 -5.63 22.32
CA ILE A 42 -7.48 -6.63 21.26
C ILE A 42 -6.92 -7.98 21.69
N ASN A 43 -7.73 -9.03 21.64
CA ASN A 43 -7.30 -10.37 22.02
C ASN A 43 -6.45 -11.01 20.93
N ASP A 44 -5.51 -11.88 21.32
CA ASP A 44 -4.63 -12.60 20.38
C ASP A 44 -5.42 -13.46 19.37
N SER A 45 -6.63 -13.93 19.73
CA SER A 45 -7.52 -14.68 18.82
C SER A 45 -8.12 -13.83 17.70
N GLU A 46 -8.13 -12.50 17.86
CA GLU A 46 -8.62 -11.54 16.87
C GLU A 46 -7.51 -11.07 15.92
N ILE A 47 -6.26 -11.50 16.17
CA ILE A 47 -5.07 -11.05 15.45
C ILE A 47 -4.54 -12.19 14.58
N TYR A 48 -4.51 -11.94 13.28
CA TYR A 48 -3.77 -12.76 12.33
C TYR A 48 -2.28 -12.38 12.35
N VAL A 49 -1.41 -13.36 12.58
CA VAL A 49 0.04 -13.18 12.53
C VAL A 49 0.51 -13.52 11.12
N LEU A 50 0.78 -12.48 10.33
CA LEU A 50 1.09 -12.60 8.91
C LEU A 50 2.58 -12.77 8.69
N ASN A 51 3.00 -13.80 7.94
CA ASN A 51 4.38 -13.88 7.52
C ASN A 51 4.68 -12.80 6.46
N ASN A 52 5.81 -12.12 6.57
CA ASN A 52 6.18 -11.05 5.64
C ASN A 52 6.24 -11.49 4.16
N TYR A 53 6.45 -12.79 3.87
CA TYR A 53 6.45 -13.32 2.49
C TYR A 53 5.05 -13.61 1.94
N GLU A 54 4.05 -13.71 2.80
CA GLU A 54 2.66 -13.97 2.40
C GLU A 54 1.93 -12.69 2.00
N LEU A 55 2.51 -11.50 2.27
CA LEU A 55 1.91 -10.20 1.98
C LEU A 55 1.32 -10.10 0.56
N THR A 56 2.01 -10.67 -0.44
CA THR A 56 1.60 -10.61 -1.84
C THR A 56 0.57 -11.68 -2.22
N THR A 57 0.65 -12.86 -1.62
CA THR A 57 -0.12 -14.05 -2.03
C THR A 57 -1.27 -14.39 -1.08
N TYR A 58 -1.41 -13.65 0.01
CA TYR A 58 -2.46 -13.89 1.01
C TYR A 58 -3.86 -13.79 0.37
N ASP A 59 -4.65 -14.85 0.47
CA ASP A 59 -6.02 -14.93 -0.10
C ASP A 59 -7.04 -15.44 0.95
N GLY A 60 -6.76 -15.18 2.24
CA GLY A 60 -7.62 -15.57 3.35
C GLY A 60 -8.77 -14.60 3.61
N GLU A 61 -9.20 -14.53 4.87
CA GLU A 61 -10.14 -13.54 5.38
C GLU A 61 -9.58 -12.12 5.27
N TYR A 62 -10.41 -11.08 5.12
CA TYR A 62 -9.89 -9.71 5.07
C TYR A 62 -9.08 -9.35 6.34
N LEU A 63 -7.95 -8.66 6.17
CA LEU A 63 -7.05 -8.26 7.26
C LEU A 63 -6.90 -6.75 7.34
N ILE A 64 -6.86 -6.19 8.55
CA ILE A 64 -6.40 -4.81 8.78
C ILE A 64 -4.96 -4.85 9.29
N LEU A 65 -4.04 -4.29 8.52
CA LEU A 65 -2.60 -4.36 8.79
C LEU A 65 -1.99 -2.97 9.03
N PRO A 66 -1.68 -2.61 10.29
CA PRO A 66 -0.89 -1.43 10.60
C PRO A 66 0.53 -1.55 10.07
N ILE A 67 0.99 -0.53 9.36
CA ILE A 67 2.31 -0.45 8.75
C ILE A 67 3.11 0.68 9.43
N ASN A 68 4.17 0.28 10.13
CA ASN A 68 5.18 1.17 10.71
C ASN A 68 6.58 0.71 10.27
N HIS A 69 6.77 0.55 8.96
CA HIS A 69 8.02 0.02 8.40
C HIS A 69 8.40 0.71 7.09
N VAL A 70 9.63 0.46 6.63
CA VAL A 70 10.10 0.78 5.28
C VAL A 70 9.66 -0.32 4.32
N TYR A 71 9.14 0.05 3.16
CA TYR A 71 8.90 -0.90 2.06
C TYR A 71 9.66 -0.47 0.81
N ASN A 72 10.46 -1.38 0.25
CA ASN A 72 11.24 -1.14 -0.97
C ASN A 72 10.56 -1.72 -2.22
N LYS A 73 9.25 -1.94 -2.16
CA LYS A 73 8.44 -2.53 -3.23
C LYS A 73 7.19 -1.67 -3.44
N ASN A 74 6.67 -1.65 -4.66
CA ASN A 74 5.44 -0.95 -5.00
C ASN A 74 4.27 -1.53 -4.21
N LEU A 75 3.74 -0.76 -3.26
CA LEU A 75 2.75 -1.24 -2.29
C LEU A 75 1.48 -1.79 -2.95
N ASN A 76 1.03 -1.17 -4.04
CA ASN A 76 -0.15 -1.57 -4.80
C ASN A 76 -0.05 -2.97 -5.45
N ARG A 77 1.17 -3.50 -5.61
CA ARG A 77 1.42 -4.84 -6.15
C ARG A 77 1.89 -5.82 -5.09
N TYR A 78 2.50 -5.30 -4.02
CA TYR A 78 3.12 -6.12 -2.99
C TYR A 78 2.17 -6.53 -1.87
N ILE A 79 1.12 -5.72 -1.60
CA ILE A 79 0.11 -6.00 -0.59
C ILE A 79 -1.12 -6.58 -1.27
N SER A 80 -1.54 -7.76 -0.82
CA SER A 80 -2.73 -8.45 -1.32
C SER A 80 -4.00 -7.59 -1.22
N PRO A 81 -4.95 -7.70 -2.16
CA PRO A 81 -6.27 -7.08 -2.06
C PRO A 81 -7.07 -7.50 -0.81
N LYS A 82 -6.74 -8.64 -0.19
CA LYS A 82 -7.32 -9.08 1.09
C LYS A 82 -6.76 -8.35 2.30
N ILE A 83 -5.76 -7.48 2.12
CA ILE A 83 -5.10 -6.74 3.20
C ILE A 83 -5.41 -5.25 3.03
N ILE A 84 -5.99 -4.67 4.07
CA ILE A 84 -6.30 -3.24 4.19
C ILE A 84 -5.20 -2.62 5.05
N PRO A 85 -4.23 -1.89 4.45
CA PRO A 85 -3.16 -1.28 5.22
C PRO A 85 -3.65 -0.06 6.01
N VAL A 86 -3.05 0.16 7.17
CA VAL A 86 -3.15 1.39 7.96
C VAL A 86 -1.74 1.95 8.11
N PHE A 87 -1.41 3.02 7.40
CA PHE A 87 -0.05 3.56 7.38
C PHE A 87 0.21 4.48 8.57
N ILE A 88 0.94 3.97 9.57
CA ILE A 88 1.26 4.72 10.80
C ILE A 88 2.57 5.51 10.66
N GLY A 89 3.61 4.87 10.10
CA GLY A 89 4.96 5.44 10.02
C GLY A 89 5.72 4.87 8.83
N LEU A 90 5.19 5.12 7.64
CA LEU A 90 5.72 4.67 6.35
C LEU A 90 6.94 5.49 5.93
N ASN A 91 8.03 4.80 5.58
CA ASN A 91 9.13 5.38 4.81
C ASN A 91 9.16 4.71 3.42
N ARG A 92 9.32 5.52 2.37
CA ARG A 92 9.45 5.06 0.99
C ARG A 92 10.54 5.89 0.31
N ASP A 93 11.31 5.23 -0.55
CA ASP A 93 12.14 5.93 -1.51
C ASP A 93 11.22 6.63 -2.53
N VAL A 94 11.15 7.96 -2.44
CA VAL A 94 10.25 8.78 -3.24
C VAL A 94 10.54 8.69 -4.74
N PHE A 95 11.77 8.36 -5.13
CA PHE A 95 12.14 8.17 -6.52
C PHE A 95 11.60 6.86 -7.11
N ALA A 96 11.20 5.91 -6.25
CA ALA A 96 10.65 4.62 -6.64
C ALA A 96 9.11 4.57 -6.59
N ILE A 97 8.43 5.64 -6.17
CA ILE A 97 6.97 5.66 -6.05
C ILE A 97 6.34 5.95 -7.42
N THR A 98 5.51 5.04 -7.90
CA THR A 98 4.78 5.19 -9.17
C THR A 98 3.44 5.91 -8.99
N GLU A 99 2.86 6.42 -10.08
CA GLU A 99 1.51 7.02 -10.06
C GLU A 99 0.42 6.03 -9.63
N GLU A 100 0.57 4.74 -9.93
CA GLU A 100 -0.34 3.69 -9.44
C GLU A 100 -0.25 3.54 -7.92
N GLU A 101 0.96 3.63 -7.37
CA GLU A 101 1.20 3.58 -5.94
C GLU A 101 0.67 4.83 -5.24
N ILE A 102 0.79 6.02 -5.84
CA ILE A 102 0.15 7.24 -5.33
C ILE A 102 -1.36 7.06 -5.22
N LYS A 103 -2.02 6.56 -6.27
CA LYS A 103 -3.47 6.28 -6.22
C LYS A 103 -3.81 5.25 -5.14
N TYR A 104 -2.94 4.26 -4.91
CA TYR A 104 -3.11 3.30 -3.82
C TYR A 104 -3.02 3.94 -2.45
N LEU A 105 -2.01 4.78 -2.22
CA LEU A 105 -1.84 5.55 -0.97
C LEU A 105 -3.00 6.52 -0.73
N GLN A 106 -3.55 7.14 -1.78
CA GLN A 106 -4.76 7.97 -1.69
C GLN A 106 -5.97 7.16 -1.20
N ARG A 107 -6.19 5.95 -1.75
CA ARG A 107 -7.30 5.08 -1.32
C ARG A 107 -7.18 4.61 0.13
N HIS A 108 -5.96 4.48 0.64
CA HIS A 108 -5.68 4.01 2.00
C HIS A 108 -5.25 5.13 2.95
N SER A 109 -5.62 6.36 2.62
CA SER A 109 -5.37 7.54 3.47
C SER A 109 -6.16 7.53 4.79
N PRO A 110 -5.73 8.29 5.81
CA PRO A 110 -4.52 9.11 5.83
C PRO A 110 -3.23 8.29 5.92
N VAL A 111 -2.13 8.83 5.39
CA VAL A 111 -0.80 8.20 5.44
C VAL A 111 0.07 8.89 6.48
N GLY A 112 0.48 8.15 7.53
CA GLY A 112 1.51 8.57 8.46
C GLY A 112 2.90 8.39 7.85
N CYS A 113 3.54 9.50 7.51
CA CYS A 113 4.88 9.53 6.92
C CYS A 113 5.94 9.54 8.02
N ARG A 114 6.99 8.75 7.85
CA ARG A 114 8.09 8.69 8.83
C ARG A 114 8.98 9.92 8.79
N ASP A 115 9.19 10.49 7.63
CA ASP A 115 10.17 11.54 7.36
C ASP A 115 9.57 12.65 6.49
N GLU A 116 10.19 13.82 6.55
CA GLU A 116 9.71 15.03 5.91
C GLU A 116 9.74 14.94 4.38
N VAL A 117 10.73 14.26 3.81
CA VAL A 117 10.82 14.06 2.35
C VAL A 117 9.65 13.24 1.83
N THR A 118 9.35 12.11 2.46
CA THR A 118 8.19 11.27 2.13
C THR A 118 6.88 12.05 2.32
N PHE A 119 6.77 12.83 3.41
CA PHE A 119 5.61 13.66 3.68
C PHE A 119 5.37 14.73 2.61
N ASN A 120 6.40 15.50 2.25
CA ASN A 120 6.31 16.54 1.23
C ASN A 120 5.93 15.93 -0.13
N TYR A 121 6.59 14.84 -0.51
CA TYR A 121 6.32 14.16 -1.77
C TYR A 121 4.87 13.68 -1.91
N MET A 122 4.31 13.13 -0.83
CA MET A 122 2.92 12.67 -0.78
C MET A 122 1.92 13.84 -0.79
N ARG A 123 2.19 14.88 0.02
CA ARG A 123 1.37 16.08 0.10
C ARG A 123 1.26 16.80 -1.23
N ASP A 124 2.36 16.95 -1.95
CA ASP A 124 2.42 17.63 -3.25
C ASP A 124 1.61 16.88 -4.33
N ARG A 125 1.30 15.60 -4.09
CA ARG A 125 0.48 14.73 -4.96
C ARG A 125 -0.95 14.55 -4.45
N GLY A 126 -1.38 15.37 -3.49
CA GLY A 126 -2.73 15.36 -2.96
C GLY A 126 -3.09 14.12 -2.13
N VAL A 127 -2.09 13.37 -1.64
CA VAL A 127 -2.32 12.29 -0.66
C VAL A 127 -2.63 12.95 0.68
N LYS A 128 -3.73 12.55 1.35
CA LYS A 128 -3.98 12.99 2.73
C LYS A 128 -2.96 12.31 3.64
N CYS A 129 -1.97 13.06 4.12
CA CYS A 129 -0.86 12.54 4.91
C CYS A 129 -0.47 13.48 6.05
N TYR A 130 0.35 12.99 6.98
CA TYR A 130 0.90 13.76 8.09
C TYR A 130 2.29 13.24 8.46
N LEU A 131 3.16 14.11 8.97
CA LEU A 131 4.47 13.70 9.48
C LEU A 131 4.32 13.08 10.88
N ASN A 132 4.72 11.82 11.03
CA ASN A 132 4.54 11.02 12.24
C ASN A 132 5.86 10.69 12.96
N GLY A 133 6.95 10.51 12.21
CA GLY A 133 8.12 9.80 12.75
C GLY A 133 7.87 8.30 12.88
N CYS A 134 8.54 7.64 13.83
CA CYS A 134 8.41 6.20 14.06
C CYS A 134 7.65 5.91 15.36
N LEU A 135 6.78 4.88 15.37
CA LEU A 135 6.05 4.46 16.57
C LEU A 135 6.96 4.10 17.77
N THR A 136 8.24 3.78 17.53
CA THR A 136 9.23 3.49 18.60
C THR A 136 9.43 4.67 19.57
N ILE A 137 9.11 5.90 19.16
CA ILE A 137 9.17 7.08 20.04
C ILE A 137 8.15 7.01 21.19
N THR A 138 7.16 6.10 21.11
CA THR A 138 6.10 5.92 22.10
C THR A 138 6.45 4.95 23.23
N LEU A 139 7.67 4.38 23.24
CA LEU A 139 8.09 3.50 24.34
C LEU A 139 8.00 4.19 25.70
N ASP A 140 7.63 3.42 26.72
CA ASP A 140 7.44 3.96 28.06
C ASP A 140 8.78 4.44 28.65
N LYS A 141 8.73 5.58 29.36
CA LYS A 141 9.89 6.15 30.06
C LYS A 141 10.42 5.17 31.12
N ARG A 142 11.71 5.25 31.45
CA ARG A 142 12.27 4.53 32.60
C ARG A 142 11.71 5.08 33.92
N ASN A 143 11.49 4.19 34.88
CA ASN A 143 10.96 4.56 36.19
C ASN A 143 12.02 5.18 37.11
N LYS A 144 13.29 4.85 36.88
CA LYS A 144 14.43 5.30 37.69
C LYS A 144 15.65 5.51 36.79
N GLU A 145 16.52 6.44 37.19
CA GLU A 145 17.81 6.62 36.54
C GLU A 145 18.81 5.57 37.04
N PRO A 146 19.70 5.06 36.16
CA PRO A 146 20.77 4.16 36.57
C PRO A 146 21.69 4.86 37.58
N GLN A 147 22.12 4.12 38.61
CA GLN A 147 23.06 4.63 39.61
C GLN A 147 24.52 4.54 39.15
N GLU A 148 24.82 3.51 38.35
CA GLU A 148 26.13 3.31 37.74
C GLU A 148 26.19 4.00 36.39
N GLU A 149 27.25 4.77 36.16
CA GLU A 149 27.45 5.46 34.90
C GLU A 149 27.97 4.48 33.84
N LYS A 150 27.09 4.11 32.91
CA LYS A 150 27.41 3.29 31.74
C LYS A 150 27.03 4.03 30.46
N VAL A 151 27.99 4.12 29.54
CA VAL A 151 27.82 4.77 28.23
C VAL A 151 27.76 3.69 27.17
N PHE A 152 26.65 3.55 26.46
CA PHE A 152 26.54 2.55 25.40
C PHE A 152 26.92 3.16 24.05
N VAL A 153 27.93 2.62 23.40
CA VAL A 153 28.36 3.01 22.05
C VAL A 153 27.87 1.96 21.07
N ILE A 154 26.85 2.31 20.27
CA ILE A 154 26.10 1.36 19.44
C ILE A 154 26.13 1.77 17.97
N ASP A 155 26.89 1.02 17.16
CA ASP A 155 27.09 1.31 15.74
C ASP A 155 27.47 2.80 15.48
N ALA A 156 28.21 3.44 16.39
CA ALA A 156 28.66 4.82 16.20
C ALA A 156 29.75 4.89 15.10
N PRO A 157 29.86 6.00 14.34
CA PRO A 157 30.92 6.17 13.35
C PRO A 157 32.32 6.18 13.97
N GLU A 158 33.33 5.80 13.20
CA GLU A 158 34.72 5.72 13.69
C GLU A 158 35.25 7.06 14.22
N PHE A 159 34.82 8.19 13.64
CA PHE A 159 35.29 9.51 14.10
C PHE A 159 34.92 9.78 15.57
N ILE A 160 33.80 9.22 16.06
CA ILE A 160 33.38 9.36 17.45
C ILE A 160 34.43 8.78 18.40
N ASP A 161 34.98 7.61 18.10
CA ASP A 161 35.99 6.97 18.96
C ASP A 161 37.31 7.75 19.04
N LYS A 162 37.59 8.56 18.00
CA LYS A 162 38.78 9.42 17.92
C LYS A 162 38.63 10.69 18.75
N VAL A 163 37.42 11.25 18.82
CA VAL A 163 37.16 12.53 19.50
C VAL A 163 36.51 12.38 20.87
N MET A 164 36.07 11.18 21.25
CA MET A 164 35.43 10.91 22.54
C MET A 164 36.37 11.21 23.73
N PRO A 165 35.93 12.02 24.71
CA PRO A 165 36.70 12.27 25.93
C PRO A 165 37.05 10.99 26.69
N ASN A 166 38.24 10.94 27.27
CA ASN A 166 38.75 9.75 27.97
C ASN A 166 37.88 9.32 29.15
N ASP A 167 37.23 10.26 29.85
CA ASP A 167 36.34 9.97 30.97
C ASP A 167 35.04 9.28 30.53
N ILE A 168 34.53 9.60 29.33
CA ILE A 168 33.39 8.91 28.72
C ILE A 168 33.83 7.56 28.17
N LYS A 169 34.98 7.52 27.48
CA LYS A 169 35.55 6.30 26.89
C LYS A 169 35.83 5.23 27.95
N ALA A 170 36.27 5.64 29.14
CA ALA A 170 36.49 4.73 30.27
C ALA A 170 35.21 4.03 30.77
N LYS A 171 34.03 4.56 30.45
CA LYS A 171 32.71 4.04 30.83
C LYS A 171 31.95 3.42 29.65
N ALA A 172 32.61 3.33 28.49
CA ALA A 172 32.00 2.91 27.24
C ALA A 172 31.83 1.39 27.17
N VAL A 173 30.61 0.95 26.84
CA VAL A 173 30.25 -0.42 26.50
C VAL A 173 29.90 -0.44 25.02
N TYR A 174 30.74 -1.12 24.23
CA TYR A 174 30.58 -1.22 22.79
C TYR A 174 29.63 -2.38 22.43
N MET A 175 28.63 -2.09 21.62
CA MET A 175 27.65 -3.07 21.14
C MET A 175 27.28 -2.81 19.69
N GLN A 176 26.80 -3.84 19.00
CA GLN A 176 26.19 -3.70 17.68
C GLN A 176 24.66 -3.77 17.79
N ASN A 177 23.91 -3.13 16.89
CA ASN A 177 22.45 -3.31 16.81
C ASN A 177 22.01 -4.27 15.68
N ALA A 178 22.98 -4.90 15.02
CA ALA A 178 22.72 -5.94 14.05
C ALA A 178 23.52 -7.20 14.38
N CYS A 179 23.00 -8.35 13.97
CA CYS A 179 23.68 -9.64 14.12
C CYS A 179 23.57 -10.43 12.82
N PHE A 180 24.67 -11.06 12.39
CA PHE A 180 24.71 -11.91 11.21
C PHE A 180 24.74 -13.38 11.63
N GLY A 181 23.79 -14.17 11.15
CA GLY A 181 23.70 -15.59 11.45
C GLY A 181 22.39 -16.19 10.97
N THR A 182 22.24 -17.49 11.16
CA THR A 182 20.94 -18.17 11.03
C THR A 182 20.00 -17.76 12.16
N TYR A 183 18.70 -18.03 12.02
CA TYR A 183 17.73 -17.72 13.07
C TYR A 183 18.15 -18.36 14.40
N TYR A 184 18.53 -19.63 14.39
CA TYR A 184 18.89 -20.38 15.60
C TYR A 184 20.21 -19.88 16.25
N GLU A 185 21.19 -19.47 15.44
CA GLU A 185 22.44 -18.88 15.93
C GLU A 185 22.19 -17.52 16.63
N ILE A 186 21.30 -16.70 16.06
CA ILE A 186 20.96 -15.38 16.61
C ILE A 186 20.12 -15.51 17.88
N THR A 187 19.09 -16.36 17.87
CA THR A 187 18.16 -16.45 19.00
C THR A 187 18.64 -17.35 20.12
N LYS A 188 19.56 -18.30 19.85
CA LYS A 188 20.13 -19.23 20.84
C LYS A 188 19.06 -19.95 21.68
N GLY A 189 17.96 -20.35 21.04
CA GLY A 189 16.84 -21.03 21.69
C GLY A 189 15.74 -20.11 22.27
N SER A 190 15.92 -18.79 22.22
CA SER A 190 14.86 -17.80 22.46
C SER A 190 14.10 -17.44 21.16
N THR A 191 13.27 -16.41 21.21
CA THR A 191 12.63 -15.77 20.04
C THR A 191 13.30 -14.45 19.68
N LEU A 192 13.11 -13.97 18.44
CA LEU A 192 13.53 -12.64 18.01
C LEU A 192 12.87 -11.55 18.87
N GLU A 193 11.60 -11.73 19.25
CA GLU A 193 10.93 -10.81 20.16
C GLU A 193 11.64 -10.72 21.52
N GLU A 194 11.93 -11.85 22.16
CA GLU A 194 12.57 -11.89 23.48
C GLU A 194 13.95 -11.25 23.50
N ILE A 195 14.80 -11.58 22.52
CA ILE A 195 16.16 -11.01 22.46
C ILE A 195 16.12 -9.50 22.17
N THR A 196 15.16 -9.06 21.35
CA THR A 196 14.97 -7.63 21.04
C THR A 196 14.51 -6.89 22.28
N ARG A 197 13.48 -7.38 22.98
CA ARG A 197 13.00 -6.78 24.24
C ARG A 197 14.10 -6.73 25.29
N LYS A 198 14.86 -7.82 25.46
CA LYS A 198 15.98 -7.87 26.40
C LYS A 198 17.01 -6.79 26.11
N ARG A 199 17.35 -6.56 24.83
CA ARG A 199 18.31 -5.54 24.42
C ARG A 199 17.84 -4.12 24.77
N TYR A 200 16.61 -3.75 24.39
CA TYR A 200 16.10 -2.41 24.70
C TYR A 200 15.80 -2.21 26.20
N ASN A 201 15.43 -3.27 26.93
CA ASN A 201 15.32 -3.22 28.39
C ASN A 201 16.68 -2.99 29.06
N GLN A 202 17.75 -3.63 28.57
CA GLN A 202 19.10 -3.37 29.06
C GLN A 202 19.47 -1.89 28.91
N LEU A 203 19.21 -1.30 27.74
CA LEU A 203 19.44 0.13 27.53
C LEU A 203 18.59 0.98 28.48
N LYS A 204 17.30 0.63 28.65
CA LYS A 204 16.36 1.32 29.55
C LYS A 204 16.85 1.36 31.00
N GLU A 205 17.39 0.24 31.47
CA GLU A 205 17.75 0.02 32.88
C GLU A 205 19.17 0.48 33.22
N GLU A 206 20.12 0.37 32.28
CA GLU A 206 21.54 0.56 32.57
C GLU A 206 22.14 1.82 31.93
N ALA A 207 21.61 2.31 30.81
CA ALA A 207 22.29 3.37 30.06
C ALA A 207 22.12 4.75 30.69
N THR A 208 23.24 5.40 30.98
CA THR A 208 23.28 6.83 31.36
C THR A 208 23.48 7.74 30.15
N LEU A 209 24.07 7.22 29.08
CA LEU A 209 24.23 7.87 27.79
C LEU A 209 24.26 6.81 26.69
N VAL A 210 23.65 7.11 25.53
CA VAL A 210 23.76 6.29 24.32
C VAL A 210 24.37 7.10 23.20
N ILE A 211 25.40 6.58 22.55
CA ILE A 211 26.05 7.17 21.38
C ILE A 211 25.83 6.23 20.21
N THR A 212 25.17 6.69 19.14
CA THR A 212 24.76 5.80 18.05
C THR A 212 24.66 6.52 16.71
N SER A 213 24.72 5.75 15.61
CA SER A 213 24.29 6.21 14.28
C SER A 213 22.88 5.80 13.90
N ARG A 214 22.21 4.95 14.69
CA ARG A 214 20.97 4.26 14.29
C ARG A 214 19.73 5.00 14.77
N LEU A 215 18.83 5.36 13.86
CA LEU A 215 17.52 5.93 14.18
C LEU A 215 16.73 5.07 15.17
N HIS A 216 16.70 3.75 14.95
CA HIS A 216 15.99 2.79 15.81
C HIS A 216 16.74 2.44 17.12
N ILE A 217 17.85 3.11 17.42
CA ILE A 217 18.41 3.17 18.79
C ILE A 217 18.11 4.55 19.38
N ALA A 218 18.37 5.63 18.63
CA ALA A 218 18.17 6.99 19.10
C ALA A 218 16.72 7.27 19.50
N SER A 219 15.75 7.00 18.61
CA SER A 219 14.32 7.19 18.86
C SER A 219 13.82 6.51 20.14
N PRO A 220 13.99 5.18 20.32
CA PRO A 220 13.54 4.53 21.54
C PRO A 220 14.31 4.99 22.78
N CYS A 221 15.60 5.32 22.69
CA CYS A 221 16.34 5.85 23.83
C CYS A 221 15.83 7.22 24.28
N ILE A 222 15.53 8.11 23.34
CA ILE A 222 14.86 9.39 23.62
C ILE A 222 13.52 9.13 24.33
N ALA A 223 12.69 8.23 23.78
CA ALA A 223 11.39 7.87 24.36
C ALA A 223 11.47 7.37 25.81
N MET A 224 12.52 6.59 26.09
CA MET A 224 12.78 6.01 27.41
C MET A 224 13.39 7.01 28.40
N GLY A 225 13.74 8.22 27.96
CA GLY A 225 14.36 9.25 28.79
C GLY A 225 15.85 9.05 29.00
N ILE A 226 16.54 8.46 28.03
CA ILE A 226 17.99 8.28 28.03
C ILE A 226 18.62 9.40 27.19
N PRO A 227 19.66 10.11 27.67
CA PRO A 227 20.43 11.04 26.85
C PRO A 227 21.06 10.34 25.63
N VAL A 228 21.03 11.00 24.47
CA VAL A 228 21.53 10.44 23.21
C VAL A 228 22.47 11.42 22.51
N ILE A 229 23.60 10.91 22.02
CA ILE A 229 24.43 11.55 20.99
C ILE A 229 24.20 10.77 19.69
N LEU A 230 23.55 11.41 18.72
CA LEU A 230 23.30 10.83 17.41
C LEU A 230 24.37 11.35 16.44
N ALA A 231 25.18 10.43 15.90
CA ALA A 231 26.30 10.77 15.02
C ALA A 231 26.33 9.85 13.80
N ARG A 232 26.56 10.40 12.61
CA ARG A 232 26.56 9.65 11.34
C ARG A 232 27.69 10.13 10.44
N ASP A 233 28.20 9.24 9.58
CA ASP A 233 29.07 9.65 8.47
C ASP A 233 28.32 10.56 7.50
N GLU A 234 27.07 10.19 7.19
CA GLU A 234 26.15 10.97 6.34
C GLU A 234 24.75 11.04 6.93
N VAL A 235 24.14 12.21 6.85
CA VAL A 235 22.76 12.46 7.29
C VAL A 235 21.83 12.26 6.10
N ASP A 236 21.07 11.17 6.13
CA ASP A 236 20.02 10.91 5.13
C ASP A 236 18.65 11.41 5.61
N TYR A 237 17.74 11.64 4.66
CA TYR A 237 16.44 12.26 4.93
C TYR A 237 15.55 11.48 5.91
N ARG A 238 15.81 10.18 6.17
CA ARG A 238 14.99 9.37 7.09
C ARG A 238 15.08 9.86 8.54
N TYR A 239 16.04 10.74 8.83
CA TYR A 239 16.25 11.37 10.12
C TYR A 239 15.60 12.76 10.27
N SER A 240 14.92 13.29 9.24
CA SER A 240 14.30 14.64 9.19
C SER A 240 13.12 14.90 10.16
N TRP A 241 13.06 14.15 11.26
CA TRP A 241 12.08 14.33 12.33
C TRP A 241 12.70 14.19 13.72
N ILE A 242 13.82 13.46 13.84
CA ILE A 242 14.50 13.25 15.13
C ILE A 242 15.37 14.46 15.51
N ASP A 243 15.75 15.26 14.51
CA ASP A 243 16.43 16.55 14.66
C ASP A 243 15.59 17.60 15.43
N LYS A 244 14.27 17.40 15.52
CA LYS A 244 13.40 18.16 16.43
C LYS A 244 13.79 18.00 17.90
N TYR A 245 14.43 16.89 18.27
CA TYR A 245 14.77 16.54 19.65
C TYR A 245 16.26 16.69 19.96
N ILE A 246 17.13 16.27 19.04
CA ILE A 246 18.58 16.25 19.25
C ILE A 246 19.32 16.59 17.93
N PRO A 247 20.49 17.24 17.98
CA PRO A 247 21.32 17.43 16.79
C PRO A 247 21.82 16.08 16.24
N ILE A 248 22.06 16.06 14.93
CA ILE A 248 22.70 14.94 14.23
C ILE A 248 24.12 15.38 13.87
N TYR A 249 25.11 14.82 14.53
CA TYR A 249 26.50 15.19 14.30
C TYR A 249 27.12 14.41 13.15
N THR A 250 27.98 15.08 12.39
CA THR A 250 28.88 14.48 11.40
C THR A 250 30.33 14.73 11.79
N GLU A 251 31.28 14.21 11.01
CA GLU A 251 32.71 14.48 11.22
C GLU A 251 33.04 15.99 11.16
N LYS A 252 32.22 16.80 10.47
CA LYS A 252 32.39 18.26 10.42
C LYS A 252 32.06 18.95 11.75
N ASP A 253 31.29 18.29 12.60
CA ASP A 253 30.73 18.85 13.82
C ASP A 253 31.51 18.41 15.08
N ILE A 254 32.68 17.78 14.94
CA ILE A 254 33.44 17.17 16.04
C ILE A 254 33.67 18.12 17.23
N ASN A 255 33.92 19.40 16.97
CA ASN A 255 34.17 20.41 18.00
C ASN A 255 32.89 20.93 18.66
N MET A 256 31.72 20.58 18.12
CA MET A 256 30.39 21.01 18.59
C MET A 256 29.65 19.90 19.33
N ILE A 257 30.22 18.69 19.41
CA ILE A 257 29.57 17.55 20.08
C ILE A 257 29.38 17.88 21.56
N ASN A 258 28.11 17.95 21.98
CA ASN A 258 27.77 17.99 23.40
C ASN A 258 27.93 16.58 24.00
N TRP A 259 29.04 16.36 24.70
CA TRP A 259 29.38 15.11 25.38
C TRP A 259 28.62 14.86 26.68
N LYS A 260 27.85 15.84 27.17
CA LYS A 260 27.00 15.71 28.36
C LYS A 260 25.57 16.16 28.02
N PRO A 261 24.89 15.50 27.08
CA PRO A 261 23.52 15.84 26.74
C PRO A 261 22.59 15.48 27.91
N ILE A 262 21.46 16.17 27.99
CA ILE A 262 20.39 15.85 28.94
C ILE A 262 19.28 15.06 28.25
N ALA A 263 18.56 14.24 29.02
CA ALA A 263 17.39 13.54 28.51
C ALA A 263 16.29 14.54 28.13
N ILE A 264 15.62 14.29 27.00
CA ILE A 264 14.48 15.10 26.56
C ILE A 264 13.30 14.86 27.51
N LYS A 265 12.82 15.92 28.17
CA LYS A 265 11.76 15.84 29.18
C LYS A 265 10.36 16.03 28.59
N GLU A 266 10.22 16.87 27.57
CA GLU A 266 8.94 17.33 27.04
C GLU A 266 8.49 16.51 25.82
N ILE A 267 8.40 15.18 25.97
CA ILE A 267 8.01 14.29 24.87
C ILE A 267 6.69 13.53 25.13
N ASP A 268 6.22 13.46 26.37
CA ASP A 268 5.03 12.69 26.72
C ASP A 268 3.77 13.19 25.99
N TYR A 269 3.62 14.51 25.82
CA TYR A 269 2.52 15.09 25.04
C TYR A 269 2.44 14.53 23.61
N ILE A 270 3.57 14.50 22.88
CA ILE A 270 3.57 14.03 21.49
C ILE A 270 3.46 12.50 21.42
N LYS A 271 4.00 11.77 22.41
CA LYS A 271 3.82 10.32 22.53
C LYS A 271 2.34 9.96 22.63
N ASP A 272 1.60 10.67 23.47
CA ASP A 272 0.15 10.47 23.63
C ASP A 272 -0.59 10.78 22.33
N LYS A 273 -0.24 11.86 21.63
CA LYS A 273 -0.85 12.20 20.33
C LYS A 273 -0.58 11.15 19.26
N ILE A 274 0.65 10.67 19.12
CA ILE A 274 1.02 9.61 18.18
C ILE A 274 0.27 8.32 18.51
N TYR A 275 0.24 7.94 19.79
CA TYR A 275 -0.46 6.75 20.26
C TYR A 275 -1.96 6.83 19.97
N VAL A 276 -2.64 7.89 20.40
CA VAL A 276 -4.08 8.10 20.18
C VAL A 276 -4.40 8.11 18.69
N ASN A 277 -3.59 8.79 17.88
CA ASN A 277 -3.78 8.84 16.44
C ASN A 277 -3.63 7.46 15.77
N ALA A 278 -2.64 6.64 16.20
CA ALA A 278 -2.48 5.29 15.69
C ALA A 278 -3.68 4.39 16.06
N VAL A 279 -4.15 4.47 17.31
CA VAL A 279 -5.36 3.75 17.75
C VAL A 279 -6.58 4.17 16.93
N ASN A 280 -6.77 5.48 16.74
CA ASN A 280 -7.93 6.01 16.01
C ASN A 280 -7.92 5.54 14.55
N GLN A 281 -6.78 5.62 13.85
CA GLN A 281 -6.70 5.17 12.46
C GLN A 281 -7.02 3.68 12.30
N ILE A 282 -6.56 2.83 13.21
CA ILE A 282 -6.88 1.40 13.18
C ILE A 282 -8.38 1.18 13.42
N LYS A 283 -8.97 1.85 14.40
CA LYS A 283 -10.40 1.73 14.74
C LYS A 283 -11.31 2.28 13.63
N GLU A 284 -10.97 3.44 13.07
CA GLU A 284 -11.70 4.04 11.96
C GLU A 284 -11.67 3.13 10.74
N LYS A 285 -10.50 2.58 10.40
CA LYS A 285 -10.38 1.63 9.29
C LYS A 285 -11.15 0.33 9.55
N TRP A 286 -11.16 -0.15 10.80
CA TRP A 286 -12.01 -1.28 11.21
C TRP A 286 -13.49 -0.98 10.99
N ASN A 287 -13.98 0.14 11.49
CA ASN A 287 -15.39 0.53 11.36
C ASN A 287 -15.79 0.75 9.90
N GLU A 288 -14.90 1.32 9.09
CA GLU A 288 -15.11 1.54 7.65
C GLU A 288 -15.26 0.21 6.89
N TYR A 289 -14.47 -0.81 7.22
CA TYR A 289 -14.38 -2.04 6.43
C TYR A 289 -15.14 -3.25 6.99
N GLN A 290 -15.44 -3.30 8.29
CA GLN A 290 -15.94 -4.52 8.95
C GLN A 290 -17.16 -5.12 8.23
N GLN A 291 -18.20 -4.31 7.98
CA GLN A 291 -19.44 -4.82 7.38
C GLN A 291 -19.25 -5.19 5.91
N ILE A 292 -18.59 -4.32 5.13
CA ILE A 292 -18.38 -4.58 3.70
C ILE A 292 -17.49 -5.81 3.46
N CYS A 293 -16.46 -6.01 4.28
CA CYS A 293 -15.60 -7.18 4.20
C CYS A 293 -16.33 -8.45 4.62
N GLN A 294 -17.22 -8.40 5.61
CA GLN A 294 -18.06 -9.55 5.98
C GLN A 294 -19.00 -9.96 4.84
N ILE A 295 -19.64 -9.00 4.19
CA ILE A 295 -20.52 -9.25 3.03
C ILE A 295 -19.69 -9.82 1.86
N SER A 296 -18.55 -9.20 1.56
CA SER A 296 -17.65 -9.67 0.50
C SER A 296 -17.13 -11.07 0.77
N ASP A 297 -16.61 -11.35 1.98
CA ASP A 297 -16.12 -12.69 2.35
C ASP A 297 -17.24 -13.74 2.21
N TYR A 298 -18.47 -13.43 2.61
CA TYR A 298 -19.62 -14.35 2.46
C TYR A 298 -19.87 -14.74 1.00
N TYR A 299 -19.88 -13.78 0.07
CA TYR A 299 -20.12 -14.07 -1.35
C TYR A 299 -18.87 -14.60 -2.09
N GLU A 300 -17.67 -14.21 -1.67
CA GLU A 300 -16.41 -14.67 -2.27
C GLU A 300 -16.08 -16.10 -1.88
N CYS A 301 -16.38 -16.51 -0.65
CA CYS A 301 -16.15 -17.86 -0.12
C CYS A 301 -17.18 -18.86 -0.67
N ARG A 302 -17.04 -19.21 -1.94
CA ARG A 302 -17.91 -20.19 -2.62
C ARG A 302 -17.13 -21.00 -3.63
N LYS A 303 -17.66 -22.18 -3.97
CA LYS A 303 -17.25 -22.90 -5.17
C LYS A 303 -17.68 -22.07 -6.40
N LYS A 304 -16.73 -21.39 -7.03
CA LYS A 304 -17.01 -20.55 -8.20
C LYS A 304 -17.35 -21.44 -9.40
N THR A 305 -18.43 -21.10 -10.11
CA THR A 305 -18.67 -21.65 -11.45
C THR A 305 -17.77 -20.92 -12.45
N GLN A 306 -17.55 -21.52 -13.62
CA GLN A 306 -16.85 -20.84 -14.70
C GLN A 306 -17.77 -19.78 -15.30
N TYR A 307 -17.34 -18.52 -15.24
CA TYR A 307 -18.03 -17.42 -15.90
C TYR A 307 -17.44 -17.24 -17.30
N THR A 308 -18.27 -17.26 -18.33
CA THR A 308 -17.89 -16.74 -19.64
C THR A 308 -18.13 -15.24 -19.64
N ILE A 309 -17.17 -14.46 -20.14
CA ILE A 309 -17.45 -13.08 -20.51
C ILE A 309 -18.57 -13.17 -21.54
N LEU A 310 -19.69 -12.49 -21.27
CA LEU A 310 -20.88 -12.39 -22.11
C LEU A 310 -20.56 -12.67 -23.59
N ASN A 311 -20.88 -13.90 -24.03
CA ASN A 311 -20.51 -14.53 -25.32
C ASN A 311 -20.87 -13.66 -26.56
N TYR A 312 -21.72 -12.65 -26.34
CA TYR A 312 -22.23 -11.70 -27.31
C TYR A 312 -21.13 -10.89 -28.02
N SER A 313 -20.08 -10.45 -27.31
CA SER A 313 -19.04 -9.62 -27.96
C SER A 313 -18.13 -10.45 -28.87
N GLN A 314 -18.01 -11.75 -28.61
CA GLN A 314 -17.18 -12.63 -29.43
C GLN A 314 -17.84 -12.91 -30.79
N LYS A 315 -19.15 -13.19 -30.81
CA LYS A 315 -19.90 -13.48 -32.06
C LYS A 315 -19.88 -12.31 -33.05
N VAL A 316 -20.08 -11.07 -32.56
CA VAL A 316 -20.03 -9.89 -33.43
C VAL A 316 -18.63 -9.65 -33.97
N ILE A 317 -17.58 -9.87 -33.16
CA ILE A 317 -16.19 -9.76 -33.60
C ILE A 317 -15.85 -10.80 -34.67
N GLU A 318 -16.27 -12.06 -34.47
CA GLU A 318 -16.09 -13.13 -35.46
C GLU A 318 -16.83 -12.83 -36.77
N PHE A 319 -18.05 -12.29 -36.67
CA PHE A 319 -18.81 -11.83 -37.84
C PHE A 319 -18.08 -10.73 -38.61
N ILE A 320 -17.61 -9.69 -37.91
CA ILE A 320 -16.88 -8.57 -38.51
C ILE A 320 -15.64 -9.10 -39.26
N LYS A 321 -14.84 -9.95 -38.62
CA LYS A 321 -13.63 -10.56 -39.20
C LYS A 321 -13.91 -11.39 -40.43
N LYS A 322 -15.08 -12.03 -40.52
CA LYS A 322 -15.48 -12.83 -41.68
C LYS A 322 -15.99 -11.96 -42.83
N LYS A 323 -16.66 -10.85 -42.53
CA LYS A 323 -17.32 -10.01 -43.54
C LYS A 323 -16.40 -8.93 -44.13
N TRP A 324 -15.43 -8.42 -43.38
CA TRP A 324 -14.51 -7.37 -43.85
C TRP A 324 -13.05 -7.68 -43.54
N ASN A 325 -12.18 -7.27 -44.48
CA ASN A 325 -10.74 -7.19 -44.25
C ASN A 325 -10.42 -5.91 -43.45
N GLU A 326 -9.29 -5.90 -42.73
CA GLU A 326 -8.88 -4.78 -41.87
C GLU A 326 -8.74 -3.46 -42.65
N ASP A 327 -8.30 -3.52 -43.92
CA ASP A 327 -8.12 -2.36 -44.79
C ASP A 327 -9.37 -1.94 -45.58
N SER A 328 -10.49 -2.69 -45.47
CA SER A 328 -11.72 -2.39 -46.20
C SER A 328 -12.27 -1.00 -45.83
N THR A 329 -12.72 -0.24 -46.83
CA THR A 329 -13.47 1.02 -46.61
C THR A 329 -14.96 0.73 -46.64
N TRP A 330 -15.65 1.05 -45.55
CA TRP A 330 -17.09 0.86 -45.39
C TRP A 330 -17.61 1.76 -44.28
N GLU A 331 -18.92 1.99 -44.25
CA GLU A 331 -19.56 2.83 -43.26
C GLU A 331 -20.46 2.00 -42.34
N TYR A 332 -20.50 2.37 -41.07
CA TYR A 332 -21.33 1.68 -40.10
C TYR A 332 -22.06 2.61 -39.16
N ALA A 333 -23.18 2.11 -38.67
CA ALA A 333 -23.97 2.69 -37.61
C ALA A 333 -24.08 1.74 -36.43
N ILE A 334 -24.33 2.29 -35.25
CA ILE A 334 -24.66 1.50 -34.07
C ILE A 334 -26.03 1.92 -33.57
N TRP A 335 -26.86 0.95 -33.21
CA TRP A 335 -28.15 1.18 -32.57
C TRP A 335 -28.13 0.67 -31.12
N GLY A 336 -28.28 1.60 -30.18
CA GLY A 336 -28.58 1.34 -28.77
C GLY A 336 -27.38 1.57 -27.85
N GLU A 337 -27.49 2.53 -26.93
CA GLU A 337 -26.40 2.86 -26.00
C GLU A 337 -26.31 1.84 -24.86
N ASN A 338 -25.19 1.10 -24.82
CA ASN A 338 -24.79 0.20 -23.74
C ASN A 338 -23.34 -0.30 -23.92
N ASP A 339 -22.83 -1.10 -22.97
CA ASP A 339 -21.45 -1.60 -23.02
C ASP A 339 -21.10 -2.41 -24.28
N ALA A 340 -22.05 -3.05 -24.95
CA ALA A 340 -21.78 -3.77 -26.20
C ALA A 340 -21.51 -2.81 -27.36
N SER A 341 -22.28 -1.72 -27.46
CA SER A 341 -22.00 -0.65 -28.44
C SER A 341 -20.60 -0.08 -28.25
N GLU A 342 -20.19 0.17 -27.01
CA GLU A 342 -18.87 0.71 -26.69
C GLU A 342 -17.74 -0.26 -27.06
N ARG A 343 -17.93 -1.55 -26.79
CA ARG A 343 -16.96 -2.59 -27.19
C ARG A 343 -16.83 -2.70 -28.70
N ILE A 344 -17.93 -2.62 -29.46
CA ILE A 344 -17.89 -2.65 -30.92
C ILE A 344 -17.16 -1.41 -31.45
N TYR A 345 -17.55 -0.22 -30.99
CA TYR A 345 -16.96 1.03 -31.42
C TYR A 345 -15.45 1.04 -31.16
N SER A 346 -15.04 0.69 -29.95
CA SER A 346 -13.62 0.59 -29.58
C SER A 346 -12.87 -0.46 -30.40
N PHE A 347 -13.49 -1.61 -30.67
CA PHE A 347 -12.89 -2.67 -31.49
C PHE A 347 -12.71 -2.23 -32.95
N LEU A 348 -13.73 -1.65 -33.57
CA LEU A 348 -13.66 -1.18 -34.96
C LEU A 348 -12.67 -0.02 -35.10
N THR A 349 -12.74 0.98 -34.22
CA THR A 349 -11.81 2.13 -34.23
C THR A 349 -10.34 1.68 -34.15
N LYS A 350 -10.07 0.61 -33.38
CA LYS A 350 -8.71 0.11 -33.19
C LYS A 350 -8.22 -0.79 -34.34
N ASN A 351 -9.07 -1.63 -34.91
CA ASN A 351 -8.64 -2.71 -35.82
C ASN A 351 -9.09 -2.51 -37.28
N TYR A 352 -10.02 -1.60 -37.56
CA TYR A 352 -10.57 -1.32 -38.89
C TYR A 352 -10.52 0.20 -39.14
N PRO A 353 -9.33 0.80 -39.33
CA PRO A 353 -9.15 2.25 -39.38
C PRO A 353 -9.89 2.93 -40.55
N ASN A 354 -10.22 2.17 -41.61
CA ASN A 354 -10.96 2.66 -42.77
C ASN A 354 -12.49 2.46 -42.64
N ALA A 355 -12.96 1.81 -41.56
CA ALA A 355 -14.38 1.72 -41.25
C ALA A 355 -14.86 3.03 -40.62
N ARG A 356 -15.82 3.70 -41.25
CA ARG A 356 -16.30 5.01 -40.81
C ARG A 356 -17.56 4.89 -39.97
N TYR A 357 -17.50 5.40 -38.75
CA TYR A 357 -18.68 5.57 -37.91
C TYR A 357 -19.48 6.78 -38.37
N VAL A 358 -20.72 6.58 -38.84
CA VAL A 358 -21.49 7.66 -39.51
C VAL A 358 -22.85 7.95 -38.90
N ALA A 359 -23.43 7.01 -38.13
CA ALA A 359 -24.71 7.23 -37.48
C ALA A 359 -24.82 6.51 -36.13
N PHE A 360 -25.59 7.10 -35.23
CA PHE A 360 -26.00 6.48 -33.98
C PHE A 360 -27.52 6.52 -33.88
N TYR A 361 -28.14 5.37 -33.63
CA TYR A 361 -29.58 5.27 -33.44
C TYR A 361 -29.90 4.89 -32.00
N ASP A 362 -30.89 5.56 -31.40
CA ASP A 362 -31.44 5.13 -30.11
C ASP A 362 -32.93 5.47 -30.05
N SER A 363 -33.76 4.51 -29.64
CA SER A 363 -35.21 4.64 -29.62
C SER A 363 -35.71 5.58 -28.52
N TYR A 364 -34.90 5.85 -27.50
CA TYR A 364 -35.33 6.57 -26.29
C TYR A 364 -34.41 7.74 -25.93
N LYS A 365 -33.10 7.58 -26.13
CA LYS A 365 -32.09 8.54 -25.68
C LYS A 365 -31.75 9.53 -26.81
N LYS A 366 -31.89 10.82 -26.52
CA LYS A 366 -31.31 11.90 -27.34
C LYS A 366 -29.98 12.33 -26.74
N MET A 367 -28.87 11.92 -27.35
CA MET A 367 -27.52 12.14 -26.81
C MET A 367 -26.46 12.19 -27.91
N SER A 368 -25.29 12.77 -27.61
CA SER A 368 -24.10 12.62 -28.44
C SER A 368 -23.34 11.36 -28.04
N TYR A 369 -23.06 10.49 -29.00
CA TYR A 369 -22.27 9.26 -28.81
C TYR A 369 -21.09 9.28 -29.79
N HIS A 370 -19.86 9.31 -29.25
CA HIS A 370 -18.61 9.50 -29.99
C HIS A 370 -18.65 10.63 -31.04
N GLY A 371 -19.31 11.74 -30.68
CA GLY A 371 -19.42 12.93 -31.53
C GLY A 371 -20.59 12.94 -32.52
N ILE A 372 -21.39 11.87 -32.58
CA ILE A 372 -22.60 11.79 -33.42
C ILE A 372 -23.84 11.94 -32.55
N MET A 373 -24.73 12.86 -32.93
CA MET A 373 -26.04 12.99 -32.27
C MET A 373 -26.93 11.80 -32.62
N SER A 374 -27.54 11.19 -31.61
CA SER A 374 -28.47 10.09 -31.81
C SER A 374 -29.68 10.52 -32.63
N GLN A 375 -30.06 9.65 -33.55
CA GLN A 375 -31.25 9.75 -34.39
C GLN A 375 -32.27 8.71 -33.94
N HIS A 376 -33.55 8.96 -34.20
CA HIS A 376 -34.55 7.92 -33.96
C HIS A 376 -34.38 6.81 -35.02
N PRO A 377 -34.52 5.51 -34.68
CA PRO A 377 -34.32 4.43 -35.66
C PRO A 377 -35.24 4.50 -36.88
N SER A 378 -36.38 5.19 -36.79
CA SER A 378 -37.23 5.44 -37.97
C SER A 378 -36.55 6.27 -39.06
N GLU A 379 -35.43 6.91 -38.75
CA GLU A 379 -34.60 7.67 -39.69
C GLU A 379 -33.60 6.78 -40.45
N VAL A 380 -33.60 5.47 -40.20
CA VAL A 380 -32.79 4.51 -40.98
C VAL A 380 -33.23 4.55 -42.44
N ASP A 381 -32.29 4.92 -43.29
CA ASP A 381 -32.45 4.95 -44.74
C ASP A 381 -32.22 3.55 -45.35
N PRO A 382 -33.24 2.90 -45.94
CA PRO A 382 -33.10 1.57 -46.54
C PRO A 382 -32.24 1.56 -47.80
N ASP A 383 -32.05 2.70 -48.47
CA ASP A 383 -31.25 2.82 -49.71
C ASP A 383 -29.77 3.16 -49.43
N SER A 384 -29.45 3.56 -48.20
CA SER A 384 -28.06 3.79 -47.74
C SER A 384 -27.25 2.51 -47.81
N GLU A 385 -25.91 2.58 -47.90
CA GLU A 385 -24.97 1.42 -47.82
C GLU A 385 -24.40 1.18 -46.40
N VAL A 386 -24.84 1.96 -45.41
CA VAL A 386 -24.36 1.87 -44.04
C VAL A 386 -24.75 0.53 -43.40
N PHE A 387 -23.77 -0.15 -42.80
CA PHE A 387 -24.03 -1.40 -42.07
C PHE A 387 -24.43 -1.11 -40.62
N ILE A 388 -25.52 -1.71 -40.12
CA ILE A 388 -26.09 -1.36 -38.81
C ILE A 388 -25.82 -2.46 -37.77
N PHE A 389 -25.07 -2.15 -36.72
CA PHE A 389 -24.93 -3.01 -35.55
C PHE A 389 -26.00 -2.67 -34.51
N VAL A 390 -26.95 -3.58 -34.29
CA VAL A 390 -28.00 -3.40 -33.27
C VAL A 390 -27.52 -3.96 -31.94
N ALA A 391 -26.84 -3.11 -31.18
CA ALA A 391 -26.04 -3.49 -30.02
C ALA A 391 -26.86 -3.68 -28.73
N GLY A 392 -28.14 -4.02 -28.77
CA GLY A 392 -28.97 -4.16 -27.57
C GLY A 392 -30.01 -5.27 -27.66
N TYR A 393 -30.07 -6.14 -26.63
CA TYR A 393 -31.04 -7.23 -26.55
C TYR A 393 -32.49 -6.75 -26.73
N THR A 394 -32.84 -5.64 -26.08
CA THR A 394 -34.19 -5.06 -26.14
C THR A 394 -34.47 -4.38 -27.48
N ALA A 395 -33.43 -3.94 -28.19
CA ALA A 395 -33.53 -3.29 -29.50
C ALA A 395 -33.64 -4.32 -30.63
N THR A 396 -33.06 -5.52 -30.49
CA THR A 396 -33.04 -6.56 -31.53
C THR A 396 -34.41 -6.85 -32.13
N LYS A 397 -35.46 -7.01 -31.30
CA LYS A 397 -36.81 -7.31 -31.80
C LYS A 397 -37.42 -6.12 -32.57
N ALA A 398 -37.31 -4.92 -32.01
CA ALA A 398 -37.82 -3.70 -32.63
C ALA A 398 -37.06 -3.37 -33.93
N ALA A 399 -35.76 -3.63 -33.95
CA ALA A 399 -34.92 -3.47 -35.14
C ALA A 399 -35.32 -4.44 -36.24
N LYS A 400 -35.56 -5.70 -35.90
CA LYS A 400 -36.05 -6.67 -36.86
C LYS A 400 -37.39 -6.24 -37.48
N GLU A 401 -38.36 -5.88 -36.65
CA GLU A 401 -39.67 -5.39 -37.12
C GLU A 401 -39.54 -4.16 -38.03
N LEU A 402 -38.68 -3.21 -37.67
CA LEU A 402 -38.40 -2.03 -38.49
C LEU A 402 -37.75 -2.41 -39.81
N PHE A 403 -36.66 -3.18 -39.79
CA PHE A 403 -35.90 -3.59 -40.98
C PHE A 403 -36.77 -4.38 -41.96
N ASP A 404 -37.61 -5.29 -41.44
CA ASP A 404 -38.60 -6.01 -42.24
C ASP A 404 -39.60 -5.05 -42.90
N SER A 405 -40.07 -4.03 -42.17
CA SER A 405 -41.07 -3.07 -42.67
C SER A 405 -40.53 -2.10 -43.74
N ILE A 406 -39.24 -1.76 -43.68
CA ILE A 406 -38.57 -0.88 -44.66
C ILE A 406 -37.85 -1.66 -45.76
N GLY A 407 -37.86 -2.99 -45.71
CA GLY A 407 -37.22 -3.86 -46.71
C GLY A 407 -35.69 -3.88 -46.66
N LEU A 408 -35.08 -3.58 -45.50
CA LEU A 408 -33.62 -3.59 -45.33
C LEU A 408 -33.09 -5.03 -45.40
N GLN A 409 -32.09 -5.27 -46.26
CA GLN A 409 -31.56 -6.61 -46.52
C GLN A 409 -30.78 -7.16 -45.31
N GLU A 410 -30.87 -8.48 -45.07
CA GLU A 410 -30.23 -9.13 -43.91
C GLU A 410 -28.70 -8.99 -43.88
N ASP A 411 -28.06 -8.77 -45.02
CA ASP A 411 -26.62 -8.57 -45.12
C ASP A 411 -26.18 -7.14 -44.78
N ARG A 412 -27.11 -6.25 -44.42
CA ARG A 412 -26.90 -4.84 -44.09
C ARG A 412 -26.96 -4.53 -42.60
N TYR A 413 -27.25 -5.53 -41.76
CA TYR A 413 -27.26 -5.34 -40.33
C TYR A 413 -26.77 -6.57 -39.57
N PHE A 414 -26.39 -6.36 -38.31
CA PHE A 414 -26.12 -7.42 -37.36
C PHE A 414 -27.02 -7.23 -36.14
N LEU A 415 -27.90 -8.20 -35.90
CA LEU A 415 -28.72 -8.24 -34.70
C LEU A 415 -27.98 -9.00 -33.61
N PHE A 416 -27.93 -8.42 -32.41
CA PHE A 416 -27.44 -9.13 -31.23
C PHE A 416 -28.50 -10.15 -30.82
N ASP A 417 -28.41 -11.35 -31.42
CA ASP A 417 -29.40 -12.38 -31.21
C ASP A 417 -29.21 -13.10 -29.87
N VAL A 418 -30.34 -13.43 -29.29
CA VAL A 418 -30.50 -14.41 -28.23
C VAL A 418 -30.54 -15.72 -28.98
N GLU A 419 -29.56 -16.61 -28.78
CA GLU A 419 -29.80 -18.00 -29.17
C GLU A 419 -31.21 -18.39 -28.71
N ASN A 420 -32.00 -18.85 -29.67
CA ASN A 420 -33.33 -19.41 -29.50
C ASN A 420 -33.56 -19.86 -28.06
N ARG A 421 -34.34 -19.09 -27.28
CA ARG A 421 -35.03 -19.67 -26.12
C ARG A 421 -36.09 -20.61 -26.70
N ILE A 422 -35.63 -21.77 -27.14
CA ILE A 422 -36.46 -22.95 -27.26
C ILE A 422 -37.09 -23.12 -25.88
N ARG A 423 -38.43 -23.10 -25.87
CA ARG A 423 -39.25 -23.36 -24.69
C ARG A 423 -38.92 -24.71 -24.06
#